data_AF-A0A3N5R1C3-F1
#
_entry.id   AF-A0A3N5R1C3-F1
#
_cell.length_a   1.000
_cell.length_b   1.000
_cell.length_c   1.000
_cell.angle_alpha   90.00
_cell.angle_beta   90.00
_cell.angle_gamma   90.00
#
_symmetry.space_group_name_H-M   'P 1'
#
loop_
_entity.id
_entity.type
_entity.pdbx_description
1 polymer ?
#
loop_
_entity_poly.entity_id
_entity_poly.type
_entity_poly.pdbx_seq_one_letter_code
_entity_poly.pdbx_strand_id
1 'polypeptide(L)'
;MIYFCCQENRRSLVRDHPSLNGIDYLEVVHQEEPITAEQQRTLRVFFVNPPGSALEGRFSPDKFANAALVQITGGERTTRVAVDWAERVGDRLDVHVTPRGDYARYTLSLIEPNSETPLAELDPELSRVDFSFKVECESEFACRATSPCPTAATSAPDLDYLANDYASFRQLMFDRLALLAPGWRERNPADLGVTLVELLAYVVDYLSYRQDSVATEAYLGTARRRVSLRRHTRLLDYAMHDGCNARVWVQVRLASAATSPVVLSADGPGRSRFVTRLGDSPVLDEHECQRLAAARDVEVFEPMERAELFPGHNDLFFHTWEEGLCCLPAGATRAALRGHFPNLQPGQVLIFTERFGPKTGKPEDADPLRRHAVRLTRVNGLDREEYREAKQNNALPERTDRVVNPPVMITMIEWAEADATPFPFCLSARTETTHELVNDVSIALGNIVLADHGMTLPRPEDLPPVPTPNPVLATVGDSGCGRCESAGRVATPPRYRPQLRQRPITQVAGYSSDQPAAEAFAWEMD
;
A
#
# COMPACT_ATOMS: atom_id res chain seq x y z
N MET A 1 -13.87 -20.57 5.97
CA MET A 1 -14.97 -19.74 6.51
C MET A 1 -14.47 -19.18 7.82
N ILE A 2 -14.29 -17.87 7.94
CA ILE A 2 -13.61 -17.28 9.10
C ILE A 2 -14.41 -16.06 9.56
N TYR A 3 -15.37 -16.27 10.46
CA TYR A 3 -15.99 -15.18 11.19
C TYR A 3 -15.18 -14.93 12.48
N PHE A 4 -15.07 -13.67 12.93
CA PHE A 4 -14.28 -13.27 14.11
C PHE A 4 -15.16 -12.74 15.25
N CYS A 5 -14.76 -12.96 16.52
CA CYS A 5 -15.52 -12.58 17.73
C CYS A 5 -14.61 -11.98 18.84
N CYS A 6 -15.10 -10.97 19.57
CA CYS A 6 -14.30 -10.03 20.39
C CYS A 6 -14.34 -10.20 21.93
N GLN A 7 -13.96 -11.33 22.54
CA GLN A 7 -13.72 -11.36 24.00
C GLN A 7 -12.46 -12.16 24.35
N GLU A 8 -11.43 -11.48 24.91
CA GLU A 8 -10.21 -12.07 25.50
C GLU A 8 -10.48 -12.67 26.90
N ASN A 9 -11.50 -13.51 27.00
CA ASN A 9 -11.79 -14.26 28.22
C ASN A 9 -10.75 -15.39 28.45
N ARG A 10 -9.76 -15.56 27.58
CA ARG A 10 -9.00 -16.81 27.43
C ARG A 10 -8.13 -17.18 28.64
N ARG A 11 -7.40 -16.23 29.25
CA ARG A 11 -6.61 -16.50 30.47
C ARG A 11 -7.48 -16.84 31.68
N SER A 12 -8.60 -16.14 31.87
CA SER A 12 -9.58 -16.46 32.92
C SER A 12 -10.30 -17.78 32.64
N LEU A 13 -10.65 -18.05 31.37
CA LEU A 13 -11.25 -19.31 30.94
C LEU A 13 -10.31 -20.49 31.10
N VAL A 14 -9.00 -20.35 30.82
CA VAL A 14 -8.00 -21.41 31.07
C VAL A 14 -7.85 -21.65 32.56
N ARG A 15 -7.88 -20.62 33.40
CA ARG A 15 -7.90 -20.79 34.87
C ARG A 15 -9.12 -21.57 35.35
N ASP A 16 -10.29 -21.35 34.72
CA ASP A 16 -11.54 -22.06 35.02
C ASP A 16 -11.72 -23.38 34.21
N HIS A 17 -10.81 -23.72 33.29
CA HIS A 17 -10.94 -24.90 32.42
C HIS A 17 -10.40 -26.16 33.11
N PRO A 18 -11.13 -27.29 33.09
CA PRO A 18 -10.75 -28.48 33.84
C PRO A 18 -9.55 -29.25 33.25
N SER A 19 -9.16 -29.00 32.00
CA SER A 19 -8.18 -29.81 31.27
C SER A 19 -7.13 -29.05 30.47
N LEU A 20 -7.22 -27.72 30.36
CA LEU A 20 -6.27 -26.90 29.60
C LEU A 20 -5.46 -26.05 30.57
N ASN A 21 -4.16 -25.91 30.30
CA ASN A 21 -3.25 -25.11 31.12
C ASN A 21 -2.44 -24.14 30.24
N GLY A 22 -1.62 -23.30 30.84
CA GLY A 22 -0.76 -22.35 30.13
C GLY A 22 0.46 -21.98 30.97
N ILE A 23 1.48 -21.40 30.34
CA ILE A 23 2.63 -20.81 31.03
C ILE A 23 2.20 -19.45 31.59
N ASP A 24 2.47 -19.22 32.87
CA ASP A 24 2.20 -17.94 33.53
C ASP A 24 3.42 -17.01 33.42
N TYR A 25 4.58 -17.46 33.94
CA TYR A 25 5.85 -16.75 33.85
C TYR A 25 7.06 -17.70 33.97
N LEU A 26 8.25 -17.17 33.65
CA LEU A 26 9.52 -17.90 33.66
C LEU A 26 10.58 -17.10 34.44
N GLU A 27 11.32 -17.79 35.31
CA GLU A 27 12.44 -17.24 36.08
C GLU A 27 13.78 -17.86 35.66
N VAL A 28 14.83 -17.04 35.60
CA VAL A 28 16.20 -17.48 35.29
C VAL A 28 17.01 -17.54 36.58
N VAL A 29 17.51 -18.71 36.95
CA VAL A 29 18.26 -18.89 38.20
C VAL A 29 19.68 -18.34 38.04
N HIS A 30 20.01 -17.30 38.80
CA HIS A 30 21.34 -16.68 38.80
C HIS A 30 22.05 -16.76 40.16
N GLN A 31 21.54 -16.09 41.20
CA GLN A 31 22.23 -15.98 42.50
C GLN A 31 22.09 -17.20 43.41
N GLU A 32 21.06 -18.02 43.20
CA GLU A 32 20.83 -19.23 44.01
C GLU A 32 21.76 -20.40 43.64
N GLU A 33 22.47 -20.30 42.51
CA GLU A 33 23.40 -21.34 42.04
C GLU A 33 24.84 -21.06 42.54
N PRO A 34 25.37 -21.89 43.47
CA PRO A 34 26.71 -21.69 44.04
C PRO A 34 27.85 -21.93 43.05
N ILE A 35 27.62 -22.69 41.97
CA ILE A 35 28.63 -22.96 40.95
C ILE A 35 28.54 -21.90 39.85
N THR A 36 29.51 -20.99 39.78
CA THR A 36 29.54 -19.87 38.79
C THR A 36 29.41 -20.32 37.33
N ALA A 37 29.85 -21.55 37.01
CA ALA A 37 29.72 -22.13 35.67
C ALA A 37 28.28 -22.53 35.31
N GLU A 38 27.44 -22.83 36.30
CA GLU A 38 26.04 -23.27 36.14
C GLU A 38 25.03 -22.13 36.33
N GLN A 39 25.48 -20.96 36.78
CA GLN A 39 24.64 -19.77 36.86
C GLN A 39 24.04 -19.40 35.49
N GLN A 40 22.73 -19.08 35.47
CA GLN A 40 21.94 -18.75 34.28
C GLN A 40 21.73 -19.92 33.30
N ARG A 41 21.88 -21.17 33.76
CA ARG A 41 21.56 -22.36 32.96
C ARG A 41 20.29 -23.07 33.38
N THR A 42 19.75 -22.77 34.55
CA THR A 42 18.47 -23.32 35.00
C THR A 42 17.35 -22.29 34.82
N LEU A 43 16.33 -22.67 34.07
CA LEU A 43 15.10 -21.90 33.85
C LEU A 43 13.96 -22.57 34.62
N ARG A 44 13.23 -21.82 35.43
CA ARG A 44 12.04 -22.30 36.15
C ARG A 44 10.79 -21.78 35.46
N VAL A 45 9.95 -22.68 34.98
CA VAL A 45 8.70 -22.35 34.28
C VAL A 45 7.51 -22.63 35.20
N PHE A 46 6.67 -21.61 35.42
CA PHE A 46 5.47 -21.69 36.24
C PHE A 46 4.21 -21.73 35.36
N PHE A 47 3.24 -22.55 35.75
CA PHE A 47 1.98 -22.72 35.03
C PHE A 47 0.83 -21.93 35.67
N VAL A 48 -0.18 -21.56 34.87
CA VAL A 48 -1.38 -20.82 35.33
C VAL A 48 -2.19 -21.62 36.34
N ASN A 49 -2.33 -22.92 36.11
CA ASN A 49 -2.90 -23.90 37.04
C ASN A 49 -1.83 -24.94 37.41
N PRO A 50 -1.89 -25.59 38.59
CA PRO A 50 -1.02 -26.73 38.89
C PRO A 50 -1.16 -27.80 37.79
N PRO A 51 -0.07 -28.42 37.32
CA PRO A 51 -0.13 -29.39 36.24
C PRO A 51 -1.02 -30.56 36.63
N GLY A 52 -2.15 -30.75 35.92
CA GLY A 52 -3.06 -31.87 36.12
C GLY A 52 -2.48 -33.19 35.59
N SER A 53 -3.12 -34.31 35.91
CA SER A 53 -2.63 -35.67 35.57
C SER A 53 -2.31 -35.89 34.08
N ALA A 54 -3.02 -35.21 33.18
CA ALA A 54 -2.76 -35.26 31.74
C ALA A 54 -1.42 -34.60 31.35
N LEU A 55 -1.13 -33.40 31.88
CA LEU A 55 0.13 -32.70 31.64
C LEU A 55 1.28 -33.36 32.41
N GLU A 56 1.03 -33.88 33.61
CA GLU A 56 2.02 -34.68 34.36
C GLU A 56 2.44 -35.94 33.59
N GLY A 57 1.50 -36.61 32.91
CA GLY A 57 1.76 -37.81 32.11
C GLY A 57 2.64 -37.56 30.88
N ARG A 58 2.84 -36.30 30.47
CA ARG A 58 3.73 -35.93 29.36
C ARG A 58 5.20 -35.94 29.78
N PHE A 59 5.49 -35.69 31.05
CA PHE A 59 6.85 -35.65 31.57
C PHE A 59 7.26 -37.03 32.10
N SER A 60 8.21 -37.65 31.42
CA SER A 60 8.81 -38.93 31.81
C SER A 60 9.59 -38.78 33.13
N PRO A 61 9.69 -39.85 33.96
CA PRO A 61 10.64 -39.92 35.07
C PRO A 61 12.11 -39.78 34.60
N ASP A 62 12.38 -40.06 33.32
CA ASP A 62 13.65 -39.75 32.69
C ASP A 62 13.69 -38.29 32.22
N LYS A 63 14.36 -37.44 33.01
CA LYS A 63 14.50 -36.00 32.74
C LYS A 63 15.16 -35.66 31.40
N PHE A 64 15.97 -36.55 30.84
CA PHE A 64 16.65 -36.30 29.56
C PHE A 64 15.69 -36.49 28.38
N ALA A 65 14.73 -37.41 28.49
CA ALA A 65 13.70 -37.60 27.46
C ALA A 65 12.79 -36.36 27.32
N ASN A 66 12.57 -35.63 28.41
CA ASN A 66 11.71 -34.45 28.45
C ASN A 66 12.33 -33.23 27.74
N ALA A 67 13.63 -33.24 27.42
CA ALA A 67 14.27 -32.15 26.68
C ALA A 67 13.62 -31.92 25.31
N ALA A 68 13.07 -32.97 24.68
CA ALA A 68 12.40 -32.89 23.39
C ALA A 68 11.07 -32.11 23.42
N LEU A 69 10.52 -31.83 24.61
CA LEU A 69 9.25 -31.12 24.80
C LEU A 69 9.45 -29.60 24.93
N VAL A 70 10.69 -29.12 25.03
CA VAL A 70 11.02 -27.71 25.28
C VAL A 70 11.83 -27.16 24.11
N GLN A 71 11.34 -26.08 23.52
CA GLN A 71 12.03 -25.36 22.45
C GLN A 71 12.35 -23.93 22.89
N ILE A 72 13.59 -23.51 22.69
CA ILE A 72 14.02 -22.12 22.94
C ILE A 72 14.47 -21.52 21.61
N THR A 73 13.85 -20.41 21.22
CA THR A 73 14.17 -19.67 19.99
C THR A 73 14.50 -18.23 20.33
N GLY A 74 15.47 -17.63 19.63
CA GLY A 74 15.89 -16.24 19.85
C GLY A 74 17.40 -16.12 19.96
N GLY A 75 17.87 -15.01 20.56
CA GLY A 75 19.30 -14.70 20.67
C GLY A 75 19.87 -14.00 19.43
N GLU A 76 20.96 -13.24 19.61
CA GLU A 76 21.65 -12.53 18.52
C GLU A 76 23.05 -13.12 18.26
N ARG A 77 23.86 -13.25 19.32
CA ARG A 77 25.19 -13.87 19.27
C ARG A 77 25.14 -15.35 19.59
N THR A 78 24.21 -15.77 20.45
CA THR A 78 24.01 -17.18 20.84
C THR A 78 22.61 -17.63 20.44
N THR A 79 22.46 -18.14 19.22
CA THR A 79 21.17 -18.51 18.62
C THR A 79 20.77 -19.97 18.81
N ARG A 80 21.70 -20.83 19.25
CA ARG A 80 21.46 -22.26 19.49
C ARG A 80 21.65 -22.61 20.95
N VAL A 81 20.64 -22.31 21.77
CA VAL A 81 20.56 -22.74 23.17
C VAL A 81 19.91 -24.12 23.18
N ALA A 82 20.67 -25.17 23.51
CA ALA A 82 20.15 -26.52 23.61
C ALA A 82 19.60 -26.77 25.03
N VAL A 83 18.54 -27.57 25.12
CA VAL A 83 17.99 -28.05 26.40
C VAL A 83 18.64 -29.39 26.72
N ASP A 84 19.32 -29.48 27.86
CA ASP A 84 20.01 -30.70 28.28
C ASP A 84 19.04 -31.69 28.95
N TRP A 85 18.17 -31.17 29.81
CA TRP A 85 17.12 -31.94 30.48
C TRP A 85 16.00 -31.01 30.96
N ALA A 86 14.82 -31.59 31.14
CA ALA A 86 13.69 -30.92 31.76
C ALA A 86 13.08 -31.84 32.83
N GLU A 87 12.95 -31.33 34.05
CA GLU A 87 12.47 -32.09 35.20
C GLU A 87 11.33 -31.34 35.87
N ARG A 88 10.22 -32.06 36.11
CA ARG A 88 9.10 -31.49 36.85
C ARG A 88 9.40 -31.56 38.35
N VAL A 89 9.35 -30.41 39.02
CA VAL A 89 9.57 -30.29 40.46
C VAL A 89 8.32 -29.67 41.09
N GLY A 90 7.39 -30.50 41.53
CA GLY A 90 6.12 -30.04 42.09
C GLY A 90 5.21 -29.40 41.02
N ASP A 91 4.93 -28.11 41.19
CA ASP A 91 4.06 -27.28 40.35
C ASP A 91 4.81 -26.48 39.26
N ARG A 92 6.14 -26.65 39.18
CA ARG A 92 7.01 -25.99 38.19
C ARG A 92 7.81 -26.99 37.36
N LEU A 93 8.27 -26.53 36.21
CA LEU A 93 9.17 -27.26 35.32
C LEU A 93 10.56 -26.61 35.36
N ASP A 94 11.57 -27.38 35.75
CA ASP A 94 12.96 -26.96 35.75
C ASP A 94 13.64 -27.43 34.46
N VAL A 95 14.12 -26.47 33.68
CA VAL A 95 14.76 -26.71 32.38
C VAL A 95 16.22 -26.30 32.47
N HIS A 96 17.12 -27.22 32.13
CA HIS A 96 18.55 -26.95 32.07
C HIS A 96 19.00 -26.72 30.64
N VAL A 97 19.82 -25.70 30.40
CA VAL A 97 20.25 -25.29 29.06
C VAL A 97 21.76 -25.12 28.92
N THR A 98 22.27 -25.49 27.75
CA THR A 98 23.67 -25.31 27.36
C THR A 98 23.77 -24.85 25.89
N PRO A 99 24.50 -23.77 25.57
CA PRO A 99 25.15 -22.79 26.45
C PRO A 99 24.16 -21.77 27.03
N ARG A 100 24.56 -21.00 28.06
CA ARG A 100 23.80 -19.84 28.56
C ARG A 100 23.66 -18.75 27.47
N GLY A 101 22.51 -18.08 27.40
CA GLY A 101 22.23 -17.05 26.39
C GLY A 101 22.92 -15.69 26.61
N ASP A 102 22.74 -14.79 25.64
CA ASP A 102 23.28 -13.42 25.61
C ASP A 102 22.28 -12.36 26.14
N TYR A 103 22.51 -11.07 25.85
CA TYR A 103 21.67 -9.95 26.28
C TYR A 103 20.37 -9.78 25.45
N ALA A 104 20.15 -10.56 24.40
CA ALA A 104 18.95 -10.47 23.57
C ALA A 104 17.73 -11.16 24.24
N ARG A 105 16.55 -11.00 23.62
CA ARG A 105 15.32 -11.70 24.04
C ARG A 105 15.27 -13.11 23.45
N TYR A 106 14.79 -14.04 24.27
CA TYR A 106 14.56 -15.45 23.94
C TYR A 106 13.09 -15.79 24.22
N THR A 107 12.53 -16.74 23.48
CA THR A 107 11.18 -17.26 23.66
C THR A 107 11.28 -18.75 23.96
N LEU A 108 10.73 -19.18 25.10
CA LEU A 108 10.56 -20.59 25.47
C LEU A 108 9.16 -21.05 25.07
N SER A 109 9.06 -22.20 24.39
CA SER A 109 7.81 -22.83 23.95
C SER A 109 7.76 -24.30 24.38
N LEU A 110 6.59 -24.77 24.81
CA LEU A 110 6.35 -26.19 25.12
C LEU A 110 5.63 -26.88 23.96
N ILE A 111 6.29 -27.84 23.32
CA ILE A 111 5.89 -28.42 22.04
C ILE A 111 5.80 -29.95 22.09
N GLU A 112 5.07 -30.50 21.12
CA GLU A 112 5.07 -31.93 20.82
C GLU A 112 6.45 -32.39 20.27
N PRO A 113 6.94 -33.59 20.63
CA PRO A 113 8.22 -34.08 20.11
C PRO A 113 8.24 -34.11 18.58
N ASN A 114 9.26 -33.49 17.98
CA ASN A 114 9.44 -33.38 16.52
C ASN A 114 8.35 -32.60 15.77
N SER A 115 7.62 -31.71 16.45
CA SER A 115 6.62 -30.83 15.84
C SER A 115 6.70 -29.43 16.44
N GLU A 116 6.36 -28.40 15.66
CA GLU A 116 6.22 -27.02 16.18
C GLU A 116 4.84 -26.77 16.83
N THR A 117 4.01 -27.81 16.92
CA THR A 117 2.70 -27.74 17.56
C THR A 117 2.85 -27.70 19.08
N PRO A 118 2.18 -26.75 19.77
CA PRO A 118 2.07 -26.76 21.23
C PRO A 118 1.55 -28.10 21.78
N LEU A 119 1.91 -28.44 23.02
CA LEU A 119 1.33 -29.58 23.71
C LEU A 119 -0.20 -29.49 23.74
N ALA A 120 -0.89 -30.59 23.46
CA ALA A 120 -2.35 -30.63 23.39
C ALA A 120 -3.06 -30.19 24.69
N GLU A 121 -2.39 -30.33 25.83
CA GLU A 121 -2.88 -29.94 27.16
C GLU A 121 -2.62 -28.46 27.48
N LEU A 122 -1.89 -27.75 26.63
CA LEU A 122 -1.63 -26.32 26.76
C LEU A 122 -2.48 -25.52 25.78
N ASP A 123 -2.91 -24.35 26.23
CA ASP A 123 -3.50 -23.38 25.34
C ASP A 123 -2.46 -22.91 24.30
N PRO A 124 -2.76 -22.97 22.99
CA PRO A 124 -1.79 -22.63 21.94
C PRO A 124 -1.20 -21.22 22.06
N GLU A 125 -1.95 -20.28 22.66
CA GLU A 125 -1.53 -18.90 22.85
C GLU A 125 -0.71 -18.72 24.13
N LEU A 126 -0.99 -19.50 25.19
CA LEU A 126 -0.25 -19.49 26.47
C LEU A 126 0.85 -20.56 26.54
N SER A 127 1.20 -21.19 25.42
CA SER A 127 2.23 -22.22 25.34
C SER A 127 3.66 -21.67 25.24
N ARG A 128 3.82 -20.34 25.21
CA ARG A 128 5.09 -19.64 24.96
C ARG A 128 5.30 -18.47 25.91
N VAL A 129 6.55 -18.18 26.26
CA VAL A 129 6.94 -17.06 27.12
C VAL A 129 8.26 -16.44 26.68
N ASP A 130 8.33 -15.11 26.67
CA ASP A 130 9.54 -14.35 26.35
C ASP A 130 10.35 -14.05 27.62
N PHE A 131 11.68 -14.23 27.57
CA PHE A 131 12.60 -13.97 28.67
C PHE A 131 13.98 -13.50 28.20
N SER A 132 14.84 -13.09 29.13
CA SER A 132 16.25 -12.73 28.87
C SER A 132 17.16 -13.41 29.89
N PHE A 133 18.37 -13.79 29.48
CA PHE A 133 19.34 -14.46 30.37
C PHE A 133 20.11 -13.49 31.28
N LYS A 134 20.14 -12.19 30.97
CA LYS A 134 21.00 -11.18 31.62
C LYS A 134 20.20 -10.17 32.44
N VAL A 135 19.22 -10.66 33.21
CA VAL A 135 18.32 -9.82 34.02
C VAL A 135 19.02 -9.16 35.22
N GLU A 136 20.14 -9.73 35.69
CA GLU A 136 20.84 -9.27 36.91
C GLU A 136 22.31 -8.83 36.67
N CYS A 137 22.74 -8.62 35.42
CA CYS A 137 24.11 -8.19 35.14
C CYS A 137 24.21 -6.65 35.05
N GLU A 138 25.12 -6.03 35.83
CA GLU A 138 25.47 -4.62 35.70
C GLU A 138 26.19 -4.35 34.35
N SER A 139 25.86 -3.24 33.68
CA SER A 139 26.43 -2.84 32.39
C SER A 139 27.58 -1.84 32.58
N GLU A 140 28.80 -2.21 32.19
CA GLU A 140 30.02 -1.39 32.39
C GLU A 140 30.27 -0.28 31.33
N PHE A 141 29.31 0.04 30.45
CA PHE A 141 29.58 1.00 29.38
C PHE A 141 29.48 2.46 29.85
N ALA A 142 30.63 3.06 30.20
CA ALA A 142 30.80 4.51 30.31
C ALA A 142 32.12 5.05 29.69
N CYS A 143 31.92 5.97 28.73
CA CYS A 143 32.69 7.17 28.38
C CYS A 143 33.94 7.14 27.43
N ARG A 144 33.67 7.77 26.26
CA ARG A 144 34.52 8.41 25.25
C ARG A 144 35.88 8.97 25.73
N ALA A 145 36.97 8.48 25.14
CA ALA A 145 38.31 9.06 25.28
C ALA A 145 38.46 10.37 24.48
N THR A 146 39.11 11.38 25.09
CA THR A 146 39.40 12.68 24.49
C THR A 146 40.87 12.75 24.05
N SER A 147 41.12 13.18 22.81
CA SER A 147 42.47 13.39 22.27
C SER A 147 42.93 14.85 22.41
N PRO A 148 44.23 15.12 22.64
CA PRO A 148 44.78 16.47 22.78
C PRO A 148 44.99 17.19 21.42
N CYS A 149 44.96 18.53 21.47
CA CYS A 149 44.95 19.44 20.32
C CYS A 149 46.26 19.52 19.51
N PRO A 150 46.19 19.76 18.19
CA PRO A 150 47.36 20.03 17.35
C PRO A 150 47.78 21.52 17.36
N THR A 151 49.05 21.77 17.09
CA THR A 151 49.71 23.09 17.11
C THR A 151 49.43 23.90 15.83
N ALA A 152 49.35 25.23 15.96
CA ALA A 152 48.90 26.14 14.90
C ALA A 152 49.90 26.32 13.74
N ALA A 153 49.39 26.28 12.51
CA ALA A 153 50.11 26.58 11.27
C ALA A 153 50.06 28.09 10.93
N THR A 154 51.06 28.57 10.20
CA THR A 154 51.19 29.97 9.77
C THR A 154 50.17 30.33 8.69
N SER A 155 49.54 31.50 8.80
CA SER A 155 48.41 31.91 7.95
C SER A 155 48.84 32.36 6.55
N ALA A 156 48.28 31.71 5.53
CA ALA A 156 48.15 32.24 4.18
C ALA A 156 47.33 33.56 4.19
N PRO A 157 47.40 34.40 3.14
CA PRO A 157 46.53 35.56 3.04
C PRO A 157 45.06 35.11 3.14
N ASP A 158 44.29 35.86 3.93
CA ASP A 158 42.86 35.62 4.13
C ASP A 158 42.11 36.04 2.87
N LEU A 159 42.20 35.22 1.83
CA LEU A 159 41.32 35.33 0.69
C LEU A 159 39.95 34.89 1.19
N ASP A 160 39.00 35.80 1.21
CA ASP A 160 37.62 35.46 1.46
C ASP A 160 37.10 34.63 0.28
N TYR A 161 37.25 33.31 0.39
CA TYR A 161 36.76 32.34 -0.60
C TYR A 161 35.23 32.25 -0.63
N LEU A 162 34.53 32.94 0.28
CA LEU A 162 33.07 33.07 0.28
C LEU A 162 32.60 34.36 -0.39
N ALA A 163 33.52 35.21 -0.87
CA ALA A 163 33.18 36.40 -1.63
C ALA A 163 32.39 36.02 -2.88
N ASN A 164 31.08 36.28 -2.85
CA ASN A 164 30.14 35.91 -3.92
C ASN A 164 29.19 37.04 -4.31
N ASP A 165 29.37 38.24 -3.75
CA ASP A 165 28.59 39.43 -4.08
C ASP A 165 29.47 40.58 -4.61
N TYR A 166 28.82 41.56 -5.25
CA TYR A 166 29.47 42.74 -5.81
C TYR A 166 30.43 43.44 -4.83
N ALA A 167 30.00 43.64 -3.57
CA ALA A 167 30.78 44.38 -2.59
C ALA A 167 32.06 43.63 -2.21
N SER A 168 31.94 42.33 -2.01
CA SER A 168 33.02 41.41 -1.66
C SER A 168 34.00 41.23 -2.81
N PHE A 169 33.52 41.08 -4.05
CA PHE A 169 34.39 41.04 -5.23
C PHE A 169 35.15 42.34 -5.44
N ARG A 170 34.47 43.49 -5.27
CA ARG A 170 35.11 44.81 -5.37
C ARG A 170 36.20 44.96 -4.31
N GLN A 171 35.93 44.55 -3.07
CA GLN A 171 36.90 44.57 -1.98
C GLN A 171 38.09 43.66 -2.26
N LEU A 172 37.86 42.41 -2.68
CA LEU A 172 38.91 41.44 -3.03
C LEU A 172 39.82 41.98 -4.14
N MET A 173 39.26 42.60 -5.17
CA MET A 173 40.04 43.22 -6.24
C MET A 173 40.88 44.39 -5.74
N PHE A 174 40.33 45.24 -4.86
CA PHE A 174 41.09 46.34 -4.25
C PHE A 174 42.20 45.86 -3.31
N ASP A 175 41.95 44.84 -2.51
CA ASP A 175 42.94 44.26 -1.59
C ASP A 175 44.07 43.60 -2.38
N ARG A 176 43.74 42.93 -3.50
CA ARG A 176 44.73 42.40 -4.43
C ARG A 176 45.55 43.50 -5.11
N LEU A 177 44.92 44.60 -5.51
CA LEU A 177 45.60 45.75 -6.13
C LEU A 177 46.55 46.46 -5.16
N ALA A 178 46.21 46.53 -3.87
CA ALA A 178 47.10 47.09 -2.85
C ALA A 178 48.43 46.31 -2.72
N LEU A 179 48.42 45.00 -3.00
CA LEU A 179 49.62 44.16 -3.00
C LEU A 179 50.40 44.25 -4.31
N LEU A 180 49.72 44.25 -5.46
CA LEU A 180 50.36 44.24 -6.77
C LEU A 180 50.87 45.63 -7.20
N ALA A 181 50.21 46.70 -6.76
CA ALA A 181 50.51 48.07 -7.11
C ALA A 181 50.40 48.99 -5.88
N PRO A 182 51.32 48.89 -4.90
CA PRO A 182 51.25 49.66 -3.63
C PRO A 182 51.35 51.19 -3.82
N GLY A 183 51.76 51.65 -5.01
CA GLY A 183 51.76 53.06 -5.40
C GLY A 183 50.38 53.60 -5.80
N TRP A 184 49.40 52.73 -6.07
CA TRP A 184 48.04 53.11 -6.42
C TRP A 184 47.19 53.21 -5.15
N ARG A 185 46.84 54.44 -4.77
CA ARG A 185 46.05 54.76 -3.56
C ARG A 185 44.73 55.46 -3.86
N GLU A 186 44.38 55.58 -5.14
CA GLU A 186 43.18 56.31 -5.56
C GLU A 186 41.91 55.55 -5.13
N ARG A 187 40.95 56.29 -4.58
CA ARG A 187 39.66 55.77 -4.09
C ARG A 187 38.48 56.59 -4.58
N ASN A 188 38.71 57.60 -5.42
CA ASN A 188 37.67 58.44 -5.98
C ASN A 188 36.76 57.61 -6.92
N PRO A 189 35.43 57.61 -6.71
CA PRO A 189 34.48 56.96 -7.61
C PRO A 189 34.57 57.43 -9.07
N ALA A 190 35.05 58.66 -9.32
CA ALA A 190 35.25 59.20 -10.66
C ALA A 190 36.56 58.75 -11.34
N ASP A 191 37.43 58.02 -10.64
CA ASP A 191 38.65 57.47 -11.23
C ASP A 191 38.34 56.34 -12.21
N LEU A 192 39.09 56.30 -13.31
CA LEU A 192 38.92 55.29 -14.35
C LEU A 192 39.30 53.88 -13.83
N GLY A 193 40.33 53.79 -12.97
CA GLY A 193 40.76 52.53 -12.36
C GLY A 193 39.69 51.99 -11.42
N VAL A 194 39.10 52.85 -10.59
CA VAL A 194 37.95 52.48 -9.74
C VAL A 194 36.76 52.02 -10.57
N THR A 195 36.41 52.75 -11.64
CA THR A 195 35.30 52.39 -12.56
C THR A 195 35.51 51.01 -13.20
N LEU A 196 36.73 50.68 -13.61
CA LEU A 196 37.04 49.36 -14.19
C LEU A 196 36.90 48.24 -13.16
N VAL A 197 37.34 48.46 -11.92
CA VAL A 197 37.16 47.49 -10.83
C VAL A 197 35.69 47.27 -10.53
N GLU A 198 34.88 48.32 -10.52
CA GLU A 198 33.43 48.22 -10.31
C GLU A 198 32.72 47.48 -11.46
N LEU A 199 33.09 47.75 -12.71
CA LEU A 199 32.54 47.03 -13.86
C LEU A 199 32.89 45.54 -13.81
N LEU A 200 34.13 45.20 -13.47
CA LEU A 200 34.56 43.81 -13.30
C LEU A 200 33.81 43.14 -12.15
N ALA A 201 33.68 43.80 -11.00
CA ALA A 201 32.92 43.27 -9.87
C ALA A 201 31.46 42.99 -10.24
N TYR A 202 30.82 43.87 -11.01
CA TYR A 202 29.45 43.65 -11.51
C TYR A 202 29.33 42.43 -12.42
N VAL A 203 30.25 42.27 -13.38
CA VAL A 203 30.25 41.10 -14.27
C VAL A 203 30.49 39.81 -13.49
N VAL A 204 31.40 39.83 -12.52
CA VAL A 204 31.70 38.66 -11.69
C VAL A 204 30.51 38.30 -10.79
N ASP A 205 29.82 39.26 -10.20
CA ASP A 205 28.57 39.04 -9.44
C ASP A 205 27.48 38.38 -10.31
N TYR A 206 27.28 38.89 -11.53
CA TYR A 206 26.32 38.29 -12.46
C TYR A 206 26.68 36.85 -12.86
N LEU A 207 27.97 36.57 -13.07
CA LEU A 207 28.45 35.22 -13.36
C LEU A 207 28.34 34.30 -12.15
N SER A 208 28.61 34.80 -10.94
CA SER A 208 28.44 34.10 -9.66
C SER A 208 26.98 33.63 -9.51
N TYR A 209 26.02 34.53 -9.69
CA TYR A 209 24.59 34.19 -9.66
C TYR A 209 24.22 33.10 -10.69
N ARG A 210 24.79 33.16 -11.90
CA ARG A 210 24.55 32.12 -12.91
C ARG A 210 25.14 30.77 -12.50
N GLN A 211 26.33 30.76 -11.89
CA GLN A 211 26.94 29.54 -11.38
C GLN A 211 26.07 28.92 -10.28
N ASP A 212 25.57 29.71 -9.34
CA ASP A 212 24.68 29.25 -8.28
C ASP A 212 23.37 28.67 -8.83
N SER A 213 22.77 29.36 -9.81
CA SER A 213 21.55 28.84 -10.46
C SER A 213 21.79 27.52 -11.18
N VAL A 214 22.96 27.32 -11.80
CA VAL A 214 23.29 26.06 -12.48
C VAL A 214 23.64 24.98 -11.46
N ALA A 215 24.42 25.29 -10.44
CA ALA A 215 24.80 24.36 -9.36
C ALA A 215 23.56 23.88 -8.59
N THR A 216 22.60 24.78 -8.33
CA THR A 216 21.30 24.44 -7.75
C THR A 216 20.58 23.39 -8.59
N GLU A 217 20.58 23.52 -9.91
CA GLU A 217 19.92 22.55 -10.81
C GLU A 217 20.75 21.27 -11.06
N ALA A 218 22.02 21.23 -10.67
CA ALA A 218 22.94 20.13 -10.96
C ALA A 218 22.71 18.88 -10.09
N TYR A 219 22.09 19.03 -8.91
CA TYR A 219 21.83 17.92 -7.98
C TYR A 219 20.34 17.73 -7.72
N LEU A 220 19.92 16.48 -7.53
CA LEU A 220 18.52 16.12 -7.34
C LEU A 220 17.90 16.81 -6.10
N GLY A 221 18.66 16.90 -5.00
CA GLY A 221 18.18 17.51 -3.74
C GLY A 221 18.06 19.03 -3.77
N THR A 222 18.70 19.70 -4.74
CA THR A 222 18.71 21.17 -4.85
C THR A 222 17.94 21.70 -6.05
N ALA A 223 17.70 20.87 -7.08
CA ALA A 223 17.09 21.31 -8.32
C ALA A 223 15.65 21.78 -8.12
N ARG A 224 15.32 22.95 -8.70
CA ARG A 224 13.99 23.56 -8.57
C ARG A 224 13.13 23.35 -9.81
N ARG A 225 13.73 23.14 -10.98
CA ARG A 225 12.98 22.93 -12.23
C ARG A 225 12.64 21.45 -12.40
N ARG A 226 11.35 21.16 -12.62
CA ARG A 226 10.84 19.81 -12.94
C ARG A 226 11.60 19.15 -14.10
N VAL A 227 12.01 19.93 -15.11
CA VAL A 227 12.78 19.42 -16.25
C VAL A 227 14.17 18.93 -15.84
N SER A 228 14.83 19.60 -14.89
CA SER A 228 16.13 19.15 -14.37
C SER A 228 15.97 17.88 -13.55
N LEU A 229 14.97 17.84 -12.66
CA LEU A 229 14.63 16.64 -11.88
C LEU A 229 14.35 15.44 -12.80
N ARG A 230 13.48 15.60 -13.80
CA ARG A 230 13.18 14.54 -14.78
C ARG A 230 14.42 14.05 -15.55
N ARG A 231 15.42 14.92 -15.78
CA ARG A 231 16.68 14.50 -16.44
C ARG A 231 17.59 13.73 -15.50
N HIS A 232 17.67 14.15 -14.23
CA HIS A 232 18.45 13.45 -13.22
C HIS A 232 17.85 12.09 -12.90
N THR A 233 16.53 11.98 -12.76
CA THR A 233 15.89 10.70 -12.47
C THR A 233 16.04 9.69 -13.59
N ARG A 234 16.12 10.15 -14.86
CA ARG A 234 16.43 9.28 -16.01
C ARG A 234 17.80 8.62 -15.93
N LEU A 235 18.77 9.17 -15.18
CA LEU A 235 20.06 8.51 -14.93
C LEU A 235 19.96 7.38 -13.90
N LEU A 236 18.88 7.35 -13.13
CA LEU A 236 18.55 6.32 -12.15
C LEU A 236 17.49 5.35 -12.69
N ASP A 237 17.24 5.38 -14.00
CA ASP A 237 16.16 4.65 -14.67
C ASP A 237 14.77 4.89 -14.05
N TYR A 238 14.56 6.08 -13.46
CA TYR A 238 13.26 6.50 -12.91
C TYR A 238 12.56 7.49 -13.85
N ALA A 239 11.46 7.03 -14.47
CA ALA A 239 10.58 7.83 -15.31
C ALA A 239 9.65 8.71 -14.45
N MET A 240 9.99 9.99 -14.29
CA MET A 240 9.13 10.93 -13.58
C MET A 240 7.84 11.20 -14.38
N HIS A 241 6.72 10.65 -13.93
CA HIS A 241 5.39 10.82 -14.53
C HIS A 241 4.87 12.27 -14.49
N ASP A 242 3.88 12.61 -15.33
CA ASP A 242 3.22 13.93 -15.35
C ASP A 242 1.92 13.99 -14.51
N GLY A 243 1.63 12.90 -13.79
CA GLY A 243 0.33 12.69 -13.15
C GLY A 243 -0.65 12.05 -14.13
N CYS A 244 -1.76 11.53 -13.63
CA CYS A 244 -2.82 10.91 -14.42
C CYS A 244 -4.15 11.63 -14.16
N ASN A 245 -5.15 11.34 -14.99
CA ASN A 245 -6.52 11.73 -14.76
C ASN A 245 -7.13 11.06 -13.53
N ALA A 246 -8.18 11.68 -12.99
CA ALA A 246 -8.97 11.04 -11.95
C ALA A 246 -9.77 9.87 -12.55
N ARG A 247 -9.84 8.77 -11.81
CA ARG A 247 -10.60 7.57 -12.16
C ARG A 247 -11.66 7.33 -11.11
N VAL A 248 -12.84 6.86 -11.53
CA VAL A 248 -13.98 6.65 -10.64
C VAL A 248 -14.79 5.42 -11.04
N TRP A 249 -15.37 4.74 -10.05
CA TRP A 249 -16.42 3.77 -10.28
C TRP A 249 -17.79 4.46 -10.28
N VAL A 250 -18.55 4.28 -11.34
CA VAL A 250 -19.88 4.88 -11.51
C VAL A 250 -20.93 3.77 -11.51
N GLN A 251 -21.92 3.87 -10.61
CA GLN A 251 -23.13 3.05 -10.70
C GLN A 251 -24.14 3.72 -11.63
N VAL A 252 -24.58 2.98 -12.65
CA VAL A 252 -25.67 3.43 -13.53
C VAL A 252 -26.96 2.71 -13.16
N ARG A 253 -27.92 3.45 -12.59
CA ARG A 253 -29.23 2.91 -12.21
C ARG A 253 -30.20 2.96 -13.39
N LEU A 254 -30.71 1.81 -13.79
CA LEU A 254 -31.71 1.72 -14.86
C LEU A 254 -33.13 1.72 -14.30
N ALA A 255 -34.07 2.33 -15.02
CA ALA A 255 -35.49 2.25 -14.68
C ALA A 255 -36.02 0.82 -14.91
N SER A 256 -36.88 0.34 -14.01
CA SER A 256 -37.36 -1.06 -13.99
C SER A 256 -38.16 -1.49 -15.22
N ALA A 257 -38.55 -0.57 -16.10
CA ALA A 257 -39.32 -0.85 -17.32
C ALA A 257 -38.45 -1.26 -18.53
N ALA A 258 -37.12 -1.23 -18.42
CA ALA A 258 -36.24 -1.60 -19.52
C ALA A 258 -36.17 -3.13 -19.69
N THR A 259 -36.73 -3.65 -20.78
CA THR A 259 -36.69 -5.09 -21.12
C THR A 259 -35.39 -5.52 -21.80
N SER A 260 -34.64 -4.56 -22.34
CA SER A 260 -33.38 -4.79 -23.07
C SER A 260 -32.18 -4.23 -22.31
N PRO A 261 -30.99 -4.83 -22.43
CA PRO A 261 -29.78 -4.26 -21.84
C PRO A 261 -29.48 -2.89 -22.43
N VAL A 262 -29.03 -1.97 -21.59
CA VAL A 262 -28.48 -0.68 -22.02
C VAL A 262 -26.98 -0.85 -22.19
N VAL A 263 -26.46 -0.53 -23.38
CA VAL A 263 -25.04 -0.68 -23.69
C VAL A 263 -24.38 0.68 -23.65
N LEU A 264 -23.32 0.81 -22.85
CA LEU A 264 -22.42 1.95 -22.89
C LEU A 264 -21.25 1.67 -23.84
N SER A 265 -20.93 2.64 -24.69
CA SER A 265 -19.77 2.54 -25.58
C SER A 265 -18.59 3.31 -24.98
N ALA A 266 -17.45 2.66 -24.87
CA ALA A 266 -16.18 3.30 -24.52
C ALA A 266 -15.45 3.88 -25.73
N ASP A 267 -15.87 3.59 -26.97
CA ASP A 267 -15.15 4.01 -28.17
C ASP A 267 -16.05 4.50 -29.31
N GLY A 268 -15.45 5.26 -30.23
CA GLY A 268 -16.05 5.69 -31.48
C GLY A 268 -16.98 6.91 -31.38
N PRO A 269 -17.66 7.27 -32.49
CA PRO A 269 -18.49 8.48 -32.61
C PRO A 269 -19.81 8.44 -31.80
N GLY A 270 -19.99 7.44 -30.94
CA GLY A 270 -21.13 7.28 -30.02
C GLY A 270 -20.68 6.93 -28.60
N ARG A 271 -19.48 7.36 -28.21
CA ARG A 271 -18.92 7.16 -26.88
C ARG A 271 -19.84 7.78 -25.82
N SER A 272 -20.18 7.00 -24.81
CA SER A 272 -21.01 7.47 -23.70
C SER A 272 -20.20 8.41 -22.81
N ARG A 273 -20.85 9.39 -22.18
CA ARG A 273 -20.20 10.36 -21.28
C ARG A 273 -21.03 10.54 -20.01
N PHE A 274 -20.35 10.75 -18.90
CA PHE A 274 -20.95 11.17 -17.64
C PHE A 274 -20.55 12.61 -17.36
N VAL A 275 -21.51 13.43 -16.92
CA VAL A 275 -21.30 14.85 -16.61
C VAL A 275 -21.72 15.14 -15.19
N THR A 276 -20.96 15.97 -14.46
CA THR A 276 -21.21 16.26 -13.04
C THR A 276 -22.33 17.27 -12.76
N ARG A 277 -23.15 17.61 -13.77
CA ARG A 277 -24.25 18.58 -13.62
C ARG A 277 -25.61 17.90 -13.75
N LEU A 278 -26.43 18.10 -12.71
CA LEU A 278 -27.85 17.74 -12.71
C LEU A 278 -28.63 18.75 -13.57
N GLY A 279 -29.04 18.35 -14.77
CA GLY A 279 -30.24 18.91 -15.38
C GLY A 279 -31.49 18.23 -14.80
N ASP A 280 -32.69 18.65 -15.21
CA ASP A 280 -33.93 17.97 -14.81
C ASP A 280 -34.02 16.53 -15.37
N SER A 281 -33.27 16.26 -16.46
CA SER A 281 -33.18 14.94 -17.07
C SER A 281 -31.86 14.23 -16.71
N PRO A 282 -31.91 12.96 -16.27
CA PRO A 282 -30.72 12.15 -16.00
C PRO A 282 -30.02 11.66 -17.27
N VAL A 283 -30.67 11.77 -18.43
CA VAL A 283 -30.12 11.40 -19.74
C VAL A 283 -30.14 12.62 -20.64
N LEU A 284 -28.98 12.92 -21.24
CA LEU A 284 -28.79 14.04 -22.15
C LEU A 284 -28.62 13.53 -23.58
N ASP A 285 -29.05 14.33 -24.55
CA ASP A 285 -28.64 14.12 -25.94
C ASP A 285 -27.19 14.57 -26.17
N GLU A 286 -26.62 14.16 -27.30
CA GLU A 286 -25.22 14.46 -27.64
C GLU A 286 -24.97 15.98 -27.75
N HIS A 287 -25.92 16.74 -28.26
CA HIS A 287 -25.76 18.18 -28.47
C HIS A 287 -25.74 18.95 -27.15
N GLU A 288 -26.62 18.59 -26.22
CA GLU A 288 -26.64 19.13 -24.87
C GLU A 288 -25.40 18.71 -24.07
N CYS A 289 -24.97 17.45 -24.20
CA CYS A 289 -23.73 16.98 -23.59
C CYS A 289 -22.52 17.79 -24.07
N GLN A 290 -22.37 18.01 -25.39
CA GLN A 290 -21.29 18.82 -25.95
C GLN A 290 -21.34 20.28 -25.48
N ARG A 291 -22.53 20.88 -25.42
CA ARG A 291 -22.73 22.24 -24.92
C ARG A 291 -22.30 22.37 -23.46
N LEU A 292 -22.63 21.39 -22.62
CA LEU A 292 -22.24 21.37 -21.21
C LEU A 292 -20.75 21.07 -21.02
N ALA A 293 -20.18 20.15 -21.79
CA ALA A 293 -18.74 19.85 -21.77
C ALA A 293 -17.89 21.06 -22.18
N ALA A 294 -18.40 21.94 -23.05
CA ALA A 294 -17.75 23.19 -23.39
C ALA A 294 -17.85 24.25 -22.28
N ALA A 295 -18.80 24.12 -21.36
CA ALA A 295 -18.90 24.97 -20.19
C ALA A 295 -17.88 24.50 -19.14
N ARG A 296 -16.96 25.40 -18.74
CA ARG A 296 -15.84 25.07 -17.83
C ARG A 296 -16.25 24.72 -16.39
N ASP A 297 -17.54 24.68 -16.09
CA ASP A 297 -18.10 24.40 -14.76
C ASP A 297 -18.58 22.95 -14.63
N VAL A 298 -18.37 22.11 -15.65
CA VAL A 298 -18.81 20.72 -15.68
C VAL A 298 -17.62 19.81 -15.93
N GLU A 299 -17.50 18.79 -15.09
CA GLU A 299 -16.50 17.74 -15.27
C GLU A 299 -17.10 16.60 -16.09
N VAL A 300 -16.32 16.09 -17.03
CA VAL A 300 -16.71 15.01 -17.94
C VAL A 300 -15.90 13.76 -17.63
N PHE A 301 -16.58 12.62 -17.59
CA PHE A 301 -15.98 11.31 -17.47
C PHE A 301 -16.40 10.42 -18.63
N GLU A 302 -15.47 9.64 -19.17
CA GLU A 302 -15.71 8.68 -20.24
C GLU A 302 -15.54 7.25 -19.70
N PRO A 303 -16.44 6.31 -20.01
CA PRO A 303 -16.27 4.91 -19.62
C PRO A 303 -15.05 4.33 -20.33
N MET A 304 -14.27 3.53 -19.60
CA MET A 304 -13.04 2.91 -20.13
C MET A 304 -13.31 1.64 -20.92
N GLU A 305 -14.44 0.98 -20.66
CA GLU A 305 -14.82 -0.27 -21.29
C GLU A 305 -16.30 -0.28 -21.71
N ARG A 306 -16.61 -1.10 -22.70
CA ARG A 306 -17.99 -1.35 -23.09
C ARG A 306 -18.69 -2.11 -21.97
N ALA A 307 -19.80 -1.59 -21.48
CA ALA A 307 -20.57 -2.21 -20.40
C ALA A 307 -22.02 -2.47 -20.82
N GLU A 308 -22.54 -3.65 -20.50
CA GLU A 308 -23.95 -4.01 -20.66
C GLU A 308 -24.64 -3.96 -19.30
N LEU A 309 -25.67 -3.10 -19.19
CA LEU A 309 -26.34 -2.79 -17.95
C LEU A 309 -27.72 -3.43 -17.92
N PHE A 310 -28.09 -3.98 -16.76
CA PHE A 310 -29.35 -4.70 -16.57
C PHE A 310 -30.13 -4.15 -15.37
N PRO A 311 -31.45 -3.86 -15.48
CA PRO A 311 -32.21 -3.33 -14.35
C PRO A 311 -32.20 -4.25 -13.12
N GLY A 312 -32.15 -5.57 -13.32
CA GLY A 312 -32.04 -6.55 -12.25
C GLY A 312 -30.71 -6.53 -11.49
N HIS A 313 -29.70 -5.82 -11.98
CA HIS A 313 -28.39 -5.70 -11.31
C HIS A 313 -28.23 -4.39 -10.54
N ASN A 314 -29.26 -3.53 -10.46
CA ASN A 314 -29.16 -2.27 -9.71
C ASN A 314 -28.82 -2.51 -8.24
N ASP A 315 -29.62 -3.34 -7.56
CA ASP A 315 -29.47 -3.66 -6.14
C ASP A 315 -29.51 -5.20 -5.99
N LEU A 316 -28.40 -5.79 -5.55
CA LEU A 316 -28.23 -7.23 -5.33
C LEU A 316 -28.13 -7.50 -3.83
N PHE A 317 -28.97 -8.41 -3.33
CA PHE A 317 -29.05 -8.73 -1.90
C PHE A 317 -28.28 -10.00 -1.58
N PHE A 318 -27.63 -10.05 -0.42
CA PHE A 318 -26.93 -11.26 0.03
C PHE A 318 -27.91 -12.30 0.59
N HIS A 319 -27.63 -13.57 0.35
CA HIS A 319 -28.34 -14.69 0.96
C HIS A 319 -27.61 -15.14 2.22
N THR A 320 -28.28 -15.05 3.38
CA THR A 320 -27.72 -15.40 4.70
C THR A 320 -28.10 -16.81 5.16
N TRP A 321 -28.71 -17.65 4.30
CA TRP A 321 -29.12 -19.02 4.64
C TRP A 321 -30.00 -19.10 5.91
N GLU A 322 -30.86 -18.10 6.11
CA GLU A 322 -31.72 -17.94 7.30
C GLU A 322 -30.97 -17.74 8.64
N GLU A 323 -29.66 -17.50 8.63
CA GLU A 323 -28.90 -17.08 9.81
C GLU A 323 -29.00 -15.56 10.06
N GLY A 324 -28.97 -15.16 11.33
CA GLY A 324 -29.04 -13.78 11.80
C GLY A 324 -27.74 -13.32 12.47
N LEU A 325 -27.52 -12.00 12.50
CA LEU A 325 -26.27 -11.37 12.97
C LEU A 325 -25.04 -11.77 12.15
N CYS A 326 -25.25 -11.98 10.85
CA CYS A 326 -24.21 -12.40 9.93
C CYS A 326 -23.39 -11.19 9.45
N CYS A 327 -22.07 -11.32 9.40
CA CYS A 327 -21.19 -10.32 8.82
C CYS A 327 -20.20 -10.97 7.86
N LEU A 328 -20.13 -10.52 6.61
CA LEU A 328 -19.06 -10.95 5.71
C LEU A 328 -17.72 -10.48 6.32
N PRO A 329 -16.82 -11.38 6.74
CA PRO A 329 -15.61 -11.00 7.47
C PRO A 329 -14.64 -10.20 6.58
N ALA A 330 -13.68 -9.51 7.20
CA ALA A 330 -12.53 -9.00 6.46
C ALA A 330 -11.72 -10.18 5.87
N GLY A 331 -11.21 -10.03 4.65
CA GLY A 331 -10.51 -11.09 3.92
C GLY A 331 -11.44 -12.05 3.17
N ALA A 332 -12.75 -11.79 3.09
CA ALA A 332 -13.66 -12.66 2.35
C ALA A 332 -13.43 -12.56 0.84
N THR A 333 -13.55 -13.70 0.15
CA THR A 333 -13.36 -13.85 -1.30
C THR A 333 -14.56 -14.48 -2.02
N ARG A 334 -15.65 -14.76 -1.29
CA ARG A 334 -16.86 -15.38 -1.85
C ARG A 334 -18.12 -15.00 -1.05
N ALA A 335 -19.25 -14.96 -1.72
CA ALA A 335 -20.57 -14.70 -1.11
C ALA A 335 -21.72 -15.34 -1.90
N ALA A 336 -22.89 -15.45 -1.27
CA ALA A 336 -24.12 -15.91 -1.89
C ALA A 336 -25.07 -14.73 -2.11
N LEU A 337 -25.66 -14.61 -3.30
CA LEU A 337 -26.67 -13.61 -3.63
C LEU A 337 -28.06 -14.25 -3.66
N ARG A 338 -29.05 -13.52 -3.14
CA ARG A 338 -30.47 -13.88 -3.15
C ARG A 338 -31.05 -13.53 -4.53
N GLY A 339 -31.47 -14.55 -5.27
CA GLY A 339 -32.02 -14.43 -6.62
C GLY A 339 -31.17 -15.10 -7.70
N HIS A 340 -31.72 -15.14 -8.91
CA HIS A 340 -31.07 -15.73 -10.08
C HIS A 340 -30.64 -14.62 -11.07
N PHE A 341 -29.32 -14.50 -11.27
CA PHE A 341 -28.71 -13.47 -12.11
C PHE A 341 -27.91 -14.09 -13.26
N PRO A 342 -28.56 -14.53 -14.35
CA PRO A 342 -27.89 -15.23 -15.46
C PRO A 342 -26.99 -14.33 -16.31
N ASN A 343 -27.18 -13.02 -16.24
CA ASN A 343 -26.37 -12.05 -16.98
C ASN A 343 -25.14 -11.57 -16.17
N LEU A 344 -24.99 -12.05 -14.93
CA LEU A 344 -23.83 -11.77 -14.10
C LEU A 344 -22.69 -12.68 -14.55
N GLN A 345 -21.58 -12.09 -14.99
CA GLN A 345 -20.47 -12.82 -15.61
C GLN A 345 -19.14 -12.52 -14.90
N PRO A 346 -18.16 -13.44 -14.96
CA PRO A 346 -16.78 -13.13 -14.58
C PRO A 346 -16.27 -11.88 -15.31
N GLY A 347 -15.47 -11.07 -14.62
CA GLY A 347 -14.96 -9.78 -15.09
C GLY A 347 -15.84 -8.58 -14.70
N GLN A 348 -17.10 -8.78 -14.32
CA GLN A 348 -17.94 -7.68 -13.85
C GLN A 348 -17.56 -7.23 -12.44
N VAL A 349 -17.71 -5.93 -12.16
CA VAL A 349 -17.43 -5.34 -10.84
C VAL A 349 -18.72 -5.12 -10.07
N LEU A 350 -18.69 -5.49 -8.79
CA LEU A 350 -19.74 -5.17 -7.82
C LEU A 350 -19.17 -4.26 -6.74
N ILE A 351 -19.97 -3.32 -6.24
CA ILE A 351 -19.60 -2.51 -5.07
C ILE A 351 -20.44 -2.94 -3.88
N PHE A 352 -19.79 -3.40 -2.82
CA PHE A 352 -20.44 -3.66 -1.55
C PHE A 352 -20.57 -2.35 -0.78
N THR A 353 -21.77 -2.05 -0.29
CA THR A 353 -22.06 -0.82 0.46
C THR A 353 -22.97 -1.13 1.64
N GLU A 354 -22.83 -0.35 2.70
CA GLU A 354 -23.87 -0.28 3.74
C GLU A 354 -25.06 0.53 3.21
N ARG A 355 -26.25 -0.04 3.35
CA ARG A 355 -27.55 0.60 3.08
C ARG A 355 -28.17 1.16 4.36
N PHE A 356 -27.92 0.50 5.49
CA PHE A 356 -28.38 0.91 6.81
C PHE A 356 -27.20 0.94 7.78
N GLY A 357 -27.21 1.87 8.74
CA GLY A 357 -26.23 1.85 9.83
C GLY A 357 -26.42 0.59 10.69
N PRO A 358 -25.39 -0.23 10.95
CA PRO A 358 -25.55 -1.51 11.64
C PRO A 358 -26.06 -1.39 13.07
N LYS A 359 -25.82 -0.25 13.74
CA LYS A 359 -26.27 0.00 15.12
C LYS A 359 -27.68 0.56 15.22
N THR A 360 -28.07 1.40 14.26
CA THR A 360 -29.31 2.18 14.33
C THR A 360 -30.41 1.63 13.41
N GLY A 361 -30.06 0.88 12.37
CA GLY A 361 -31.00 0.37 11.37
C GLY A 361 -31.53 1.44 10.42
N LYS A 362 -30.99 2.67 10.47
CA LYS A 362 -31.46 3.80 9.65
C LYS A 362 -30.57 4.00 8.42
N PRO A 363 -31.14 4.38 7.26
CA PRO A 363 -30.37 4.60 6.05
C PRO A 363 -29.49 5.86 6.13
N GLU A 364 -29.90 6.86 6.91
CA GLU A 364 -29.16 8.10 7.14
C GLU A 364 -27.84 7.88 7.88
N ASP A 365 -27.74 6.79 8.65
CA ASP A 365 -26.58 6.44 9.46
C ASP A 365 -25.65 5.43 8.77
N ALA A 366 -25.89 5.11 7.49
CA ALA A 366 -25.00 4.24 6.72
C ALA A 366 -23.66 4.95 6.45
N ASP A 367 -22.54 4.28 6.69
CA ASP A 367 -21.21 4.88 6.52
C ASP A 367 -20.83 4.93 5.02
N PRO A 368 -20.69 6.13 4.41
CA PRO A 368 -20.34 6.25 2.99
C PRO A 368 -18.92 5.78 2.68
N LEU A 369 -18.04 5.69 3.68
CA LEU A 369 -16.66 5.20 3.54
C LEU A 369 -16.61 3.67 3.52
N ARG A 370 -17.69 2.98 3.92
CA ARG A 370 -17.79 1.53 3.86
C ARG A 370 -18.28 1.04 2.51
N ARG A 371 -17.45 1.30 1.51
CA ARG A 371 -17.65 0.84 0.13
C ARG A 371 -16.43 0.09 -0.35
N HIS A 372 -16.65 -1.07 -0.96
CA HIS A 372 -15.55 -1.87 -1.50
C HIS A 372 -15.94 -2.44 -2.87
N ALA A 373 -15.08 -2.21 -3.86
CA ALA A 373 -15.28 -2.74 -5.21
C ALA A 373 -14.60 -4.11 -5.31
N VAL A 374 -15.32 -5.09 -5.86
CA VAL A 374 -14.80 -6.44 -6.10
C VAL A 374 -15.02 -6.84 -7.55
N ARG A 375 -14.01 -7.39 -8.22
CA ARG A 375 -14.16 -7.98 -9.56
C ARG A 375 -14.47 -9.46 -9.44
N LEU A 376 -15.55 -9.89 -10.08
CA LEU A 376 -15.96 -11.29 -10.08
C LEU A 376 -14.99 -12.13 -10.89
N THR A 377 -14.39 -13.13 -10.27
CA THR A 377 -13.54 -14.13 -10.96
C THR A 377 -14.36 -15.34 -11.37
N ARG A 378 -15.41 -15.66 -10.60
CA ARG A 378 -16.31 -16.76 -10.89
C ARG A 378 -17.73 -16.42 -10.47
N VAL A 379 -18.67 -16.74 -11.35
CA VAL A 379 -20.11 -16.64 -11.07
C VAL A 379 -20.73 -18.01 -11.30
N ASN A 380 -21.21 -18.61 -10.22
CA ASN A 380 -21.85 -19.90 -10.22
C ASN A 380 -23.37 -19.67 -10.09
N GLY A 381 -23.99 -19.25 -11.20
CA GLY A 381 -25.44 -19.19 -11.39
C GLY A 381 -26.01 -20.49 -11.97
N LEU A 382 -27.32 -20.53 -12.20
CA LEU A 382 -27.94 -21.51 -13.12
C LEU A 382 -27.78 -20.98 -14.53
N ASP A 383 -27.54 -21.83 -15.52
CA ASP A 383 -27.50 -21.36 -16.90
C ASP A 383 -28.91 -21.00 -17.39
N ARG A 384 -28.97 -20.07 -18.35
CA ARG A 384 -30.25 -19.52 -18.86
C ARG A 384 -31.14 -20.58 -19.50
N GLU A 385 -30.54 -21.64 -20.04
CA GLU A 385 -31.20 -22.80 -20.64
C GLU A 385 -31.69 -23.77 -19.55
N GLU A 386 -30.82 -24.12 -18.59
CA GLU A 386 -31.20 -24.93 -17.43
C GLU A 386 -32.35 -24.32 -16.63
N TYR A 387 -32.35 -22.99 -16.44
CA TYR A 387 -33.45 -22.28 -15.79
C TYR A 387 -34.76 -22.36 -16.59
N ARG A 388 -34.69 -22.25 -17.92
CA ARG A 388 -35.87 -22.39 -18.79
C ARG A 388 -36.44 -23.80 -18.73
N GLU A 389 -35.59 -24.82 -18.80
CA GLU A 389 -35.99 -26.22 -18.70
C GLU A 389 -36.58 -26.57 -17.34
N ALA A 390 -35.95 -26.11 -16.24
CA ALA A 390 -36.45 -26.29 -14.89
C ALA A 390 -37.83 -25.63 -14.72
N LYS A 391 -38.00 -24.40 -15.21
CA LYS A 391 -39.29 -23.69 -15.19
C LYS A 391 -40.36 -24.37 -16.04
N GLN A 392 -39.99 -24.94 -17.19
CA GLN A 392 -40.90 -25.62 -18.10
C GLN A 392 -41.35 -26.99 -17.57
N ASN A 393 -40.47 -27.68 -16.83
CA ASN A 393 -40.76 -28.98 -16.21
C ASN A 393 -41.38 -28.85 -14.81
N ASN A 394 -41.69 -27.64 -14.34
CA ASN A 394 -42.14 -27.35 -12.97
C ASN A 394 -41.21 -27.97 -11.90
N ALA A 395 -39.91 -28.09 -12.22
CA ALA A 395 -38.88 -28.65 -11.36
C ALA A 395 -38.11 -27.50 -10.71
N LEU A 396 -37.82 -27.63 -9.41
CA LEU A 396 -36.98 -26.68 -8.70
C LEU A 396 -35.51 -26.93 -9.10
N PRO A 397 -34.83 -25.96 -9.74
CA PRO A 397 -33.45 -26.15 -10.16
C PRO A 397 -32.55 -26.51 -8.97
N GLU A 398 -31.48 -27.27 -9.19
CA GLU A 398 -30.62 -27.83 -8.12
C GLU A 398 -30.03 -26.76 -7.18
N ARG A 399 -29.91 -25.52 -7.66
CA ARG A 399 -29.40 -24.35 -6.91
C ARG A 399 -30.52 -23.46 -6.36
N THR A 400 -31.51 -24.11 -5.76
CA THR A 400 -32.54 -23.47 -4.94
C THR A 400 -32.27 -23.80 -3.49
N ASP A 401 -32.37 -22.81 -2.61
CA ASP A 401 -32.52 -23.07 -1.20
C ASP A 401 -33.88 -23.72 -0.98
N ARG A 402 -33.89 -25.03 -0.76
CA ARG A 402 -35.10 -25.83 -0.54
C ARG A 402 -35.56 -25.79 0.92
N VAL A 403 -34.77 -25.20 1.82
CA VAL A 403 -35.10 -25.06 3.24
C VAL A 403 -36.16 -23.98 3.44
N VAL A 404 -36.15 -22.96 2.59
CA VAL A 404 -37.10 -21.83 2.62
C VAL A 404 -38.36 -22.17 1.81
N ASN A 405 -39.54 -21.79 2.32
CA ASN A 405 -40.81 -21.92 1.60
C ASN A 405 -41.44 -20.53 1.38
N PRO A 406 -41.56 -20.04 0.13
CA PRO A 406 -41.21 -20.72 -1.12
C PRO A 406 -39.68 -20.80 -1.36
N PRO A 407 -39.19 -21.81 -2.13
CA PRO A 407 -37.78 -21.96 -2.43
C PRO A 407 -37.18 -20.73 -3.10
N VAL A 408 -36.00 -20.33 -2.65
CA VAL A 408 -35.31 -19.12 -3.14
C VAL A 408 -34.14 -19.54 -4.03
N MET A 409 -34.02 -18.94 -5.21
CA MET A 409 -32.85 -19.17 -6.07
C MET A 409 -31.64 -18.43 -5.52
N ILE A 410 -30.46 -19.04 -5.62
CA ILE A 410 -29.19 -18.46 -5.16
C ILE A 410 -28.22 -18.35 -6.32
N THR A 411 -27.46 -17.25 -6.36
CA THR A 411 -26.32 -17.07 -7.25
C THR A 411 -25.04 -16.96 -6.41
N MET A 412 -24.08 -17.87 -6.59
CA MET A 412 -22.81 -17.84 -5.86
C MET A 412 -21.77 -17.00 -6.61
N ILE A 413 -21.08 -16.11 -5.91
CA ILE A 413 -20.06 -15.22 -6.46
C ILE A 413 -18.72 -15.40 -5.75
N GLU A 414 -17.63 -15.35 -6.51
CA GLU A 414 -16.25 -15.40 -6.04
C GLU A 414 -15.45 -14.27 -6.70
N TRP A 415 -14.47 -13.72 -5.98
CA TRP A 415 -13.57 -12.66 -6.45
C TRP A 415 -12.12 -12.96 -6.05
N ALA A 416 -11.18 -12.18 -6.60
CA ALA A 416 -9.76 -12.37 -6.37
C ALA A 416 -9.35 -12.05 -4.93
N GLU A 417 -8.27 -12.68 -4.45
CA GLU A 417 -7.71 -12.40 -3.12
C GLU A 417 -7.21 -10.95 -2.97
N ALA A 418 -6.72 -10.35 -4.05
CA ALA A 418 -6.35 -8.93 -4.08
C ALA A 418 -7.55 -7.98 -3.84
N ASP A 419 -8.76 -8.43 -4.16
CA ASP A 419 -10.01 -7.70 -3.92
C ASP A 419 -10.70 -8.15 -2.62
N ALA A 420 -10.02 -8.89 -1.75
CA ALA A 420 -10.61 -9.36 -0.49
C ALA A 420 -11.12 -8.18 0.36
N THR A 421 -12.23 -8.39 1.05
CA THR A 421 -12.90 -7.31 1.80
C THR A 421 -11.98 -6.74 2.89
N PRO A 422 -11.68 -5.43 2.91
CA PRO A 422 -10.72 -4.86 3.87
C PRO A 422 -11.27 -4.78 5.29
N PHE A 423 -12.59 -4.78 5.45
CA PHE A 423 -13.30 -4.71 6.72
C PHE A 423 -14.56 -5.60 6.66
N PRO A 424 -15.14 -5.95 7.82
CA PRO A 424 -16.35 -6.77 7.84
C PRO A 424 -17.58 -5.97 7.38
N PHE A 425 -18.43 -6.58 6.55
CA PHE A 425 -19.74 -6.04 6.15
C PHE A 425 -20.86 -6.74 6.91
N CYS A 426 -21.59 -6.01 7.75
CA CYS A 426 -22.77 -6.57 8.43
C CYS A 426 -23.88 -6.81 7.41
N LEU A 427 -24.36 -8.05 7.29
CA LEU A 427 -25.50 -8.42 6.44
C LEU A 427 -26.82 -8.30 7.21
N SER A 428 -26.78 -8.68 8.49
CA SER A 428 -27.85 -8.45 9.45
C SER A 428 -27.27 -7.97 10.78
N ALA A 429 -27.99 -7.06 11.45
CA ALA A 429 -27.56 -6.49 12.71
C ALA A 429 -28.77 -6.29 13.63
N ARG A 430 -28.52 -6.34 14.95
CA ARG A 430 -29.54 -6.01 15.95
C ARG A 430 -29.32 -4.57 16.39
N THR A 431 -30.37 -3.76 16.29
CA THR A 431 -30.29 -2.34 16.66
C THR A 431 -30.01 -2.20 18.16
N GLU A 432 -29.22 -1.20 18.53
CA GLU A 432 -28.93 -0.91 19.95
C GLU A 432 -30.16 -0.33 20.66
N THR A 433 -31.04 0.37 19.93
CA THR A 433 -32.18 1.10 20.53
C THR A 433 -33.46 0.28 20.60
N THR A 434 -33.84 -0.42 19.52
CA THR A 434 -35.10 -1.19 19.47
C THR A 434 -34.88 -2.69 19.69
N HIS A 435 -33.63 -3.16 19.69
CA HIS A 435 -33.26 -4.58 19.72
C HIS A 435 -33.90 -5.42 18.60
N GLU A 436 -34.36 -4.77 17.53
CA GLU A 436 -34.95 -5.42 16.37
C GLU A 436 -33.85 -5.90 15.41
N LEU A 437 -34.12 -7.01 14.72
CA LEU A 437 -33.24 -7.53 13.68
C LEU A 437 -33.48 -6.74 12.38
N VAL A 438 -32.44 -6.10 11.89
CA VAL A 438 -32.42 -5.43 10.60
C VAL A 438 -31.64 -6.31 9.63
N ASN A 439 -32.29 -6.68 8.53
CA ASN A 439 -31.70 -7.44 7.43
C ASN A 439 -31.29 -6.51 6.29
N ASP A 440 -30.49 -7.04 5.36
CA ASP A 440 -30.02 -6.34 4.18
C ASP A 440 -29.29 -5.01 4.54
N VAL A 441 -28.53 -5.05 5.64
CA VAL A 441 -27.73 -3.92 6.17
C VAL A 441 -26.67 -3.51 5.16
N SER A 442 -25.99 -4.49 4.57
CA SER A 442 -25.09 -4.31 3.42
C SER A 442 -25.66 -4.98 2.19
N ILE A 443 -25.50 -4.35 1.04
CA ILE A 443 -25.93 -4.86 -0.27
C ILE A 443 -24.79 -4.77 -1.29
N ALA A 444 -24.90 -5.52 -2.38
CA ALA A 444 -24.02 -5.39 -3.53
C ALA A 444 -24.70 -4.57 -4.63
N LEU A 445 -24.00 -3.57 -5.16
CA LEU A 445 -24.44 -2.75 -6.29
C LEU A 445 -23.80 -3.30 -7.56
N GLY A 446 -24.62 -3.63 -8.57
CA GLY A 446 -24.16 -3.94 -9.92
C GLY A 446 -24.33 -2.73 -10.85
N ASN A 447 -24.17 -2.97 -12.17
CA ASN A 447 -24.13 -1.91 -13.19
C ASN A 447 -23.02 -0.87 -12.91
N ILE A 448 -21.88 -1.36 -12.45
CA ILE A 448 -20.70 -0.56 -12.12
C ILE A 448 -19.82 -0.46 -13.35
N VAL A 449 -19.37 0.75 -13.66
CA VAL A 449 -18.55 1.07 -14.83
C VAL A 449 -17.36 1.89 -14.38
N LEU A 450 -16.17 1.54 -14.88
CA LEU A 450 -14.98 2.36 -14.67
C LEU A 450 -15.00 3.54 -15.64
N ALA A 451 -14.84 4.75 -15.11
CA ALA A 451 -14.82 5.96 -15.91
C ALA A 451 -13.61 6.84 -15.56
N ASP A 452 -13.05 7.45 -16.59
CA ASP A 452 -11.85 8.26 -16.53
C ASP A 452 -12.19 9.73 -16.81
N HIS A 453 -11.58 10.63 -16.06
CA HIS A 453 -11.77 12.06 -16.21
C HIS A 453 -11.13 12.55 -17.50
N GLY A 454 -11.89 13.34 -18.24
CA GLY A 454 -11.48 13.91 -19.52
C GLY A 454 -12.48 13.61 -20.61
N MET A 455 -12.27 14.25 -21.75
CA MET A 455 -13.08 14.07 -22.94
C MET A 455 -12.16 13.84 -24.12
N THR A 456 -12.44 12.79 -24.88
CA THR A 456 -11.70 12.51 -26.10
C THR A 456 -12.20 13.38 -27.22
N LEU A 457 -11.27 14.11 -27.86
CA LEU A 457 -11.59 14.95 -28.99
C LEU A 457 -11.86 14.09 -30.22
N PRO A 458 -12.91 14.36 -31.00
CA PRO A 458 -13.27 13.56 -32.17
C PRO A 458 -12.22 13.63 -33.29
N ARG A 459 -11.33 14.64 -33.26
CA ARG A 459 -10.19 14.75 -34.17
C ARG A 459 -8.94 15.18 -33.38
N PRO A 460 -7.78 14.56 -33.63
CA PRO A 460 -6.50 15.05 -33.11
C PRO A 460 -6.23 16.47 -33.59
N GLU A 461 -5.48 17.24 -32.79
CA GLU A 461 -4.99 18.54 -33.23
C GLU A 461 -3.88 18.40 -34.29
N ASP A 462 -3.91 19.27 -35.29
CA ASP A 462 -2.83 19.38 -36.28
C ASP A 462 -1.59 19.99 -35.63
N LEU A 463 -0.57 19.16 -35.42
CA LEU A 463 0.73 19.58 -34.90
C LEU A 463 1.64 20.09 -36.02
N PRO A 464 2.48 21.12 -35.78
CA PRO A 464 3.46 21.57 -36.76
C PRO A 464 4.47 20.45 -37.06
N PRO A 465 5.01 20.33 -38.28
CA PRO A 465 5.96 19.26 -38.61
C PRO A 465 7.22 19.35 -37.74
N VAL A 466 7.83 18.20 -37.45
CA VAL A 466 9.10 18.14 -36.72
C VAL A 466 10.18 18.85 -37.55
N PRO A 467 10.90 19.84 -36.99
CA PRO A 467 11.97 20.54 -37.71
C PRO A 467 13.04 19.58 -38.23
N THR A 468 13.74 19.96 -39.29
CA THR A 468 14.88 19.15 -39.78
C THR A 468 16.06 19.20 -38.79
N PRO A 469 16.82 18.10 -38.61
CA PRO A 469 18.00 18.08 -37.75
C PRO A 469 19.03 19.13 -38.18
N ASN A 470 19.65 19.82 -37.21
CA ASN A 470 20.70 20.79 -37.51
C ASN A 470 22.02 20.06 -37.85
N PRO A 471 22.55 20.21 -39.09
CA PRO A 471 23.76 19.49 -39.51
C PRO A 471 25.02 19.90 -38.73
N VAL A 472 25.03 21.07 -38.09
CA VAL A 472 26.15 21.54 -37.25
C VAL A 472 26.24 20.79 -35.92
N LEU A 473 25.12 20.25 -35.45
CA LEU A 473 25.05 19.50 -34.19
C LEU A 473 25.24 17.99 -34.39
N ALA A 474 25.54 17.53 -35.61
CA ALA A 474 25.73 16.12 -35.89
C ALA A 474 26.94 15.57 -35.10
N THR A 475 26.74 14.44 -34.43
CA THR A 475 27.80 13.76 -33.69
C THR A 475 28.52 12.78 -34.61
N VAL A 476 29.76 12.44 -34.30
CA VAL A 476 30.46 11.35 -34.99
C VAL A 476 29.90 10.05 -34.40
N GLY A 477 29.40 9.16 -35.26
CA GLY A 477 28.93 7.85 -34.84
C GLY A 477 30.04 7.00 -34.24
N ASP A 478 29.69 5.88 -33.63
CA ASP A 478 30.68 4.94 -33.12
C ASP A 478 31.44 4.33 -34.30
N SER A 479 32.75 4.63 -34.42
CA SER A 479 33.63 3.84 -35.27
C SER A 479 33.88 2.53 -34.52
N GLY A 480 33.58 1.38 -35.14
CA GLY A 480 34.02 0.09 -34.60
C GLY A 480 35.54 0.08 -34.35
N CYS A 481 36.04 -1.00 -33.73
CA CYS A 481 37.45 -1.15 -33.31
C CYS A 481 38.52 -1.02 -34.44
N GLY A 482 38.13 -0.73 -35.68
CA GLY A 482 39.02 -0.44 -36.79
C GLY A 482 39.44 1.03 -36.83
N ARG A 483 40.73 1.32 -36.56
CA ARG A 483 41.36 2.64 -36.72
C ARG A 483 41.26 3.26 -38.13
N CYS A 484 40.71 2.55 -39.11
CA CYS A 484 40.64 2.95 -40.52
C CYS A 484 39.22 3.16 -41.05
N GLU A 485 38.18 2.98 -40.23
CA GLU A 485 36.79 3.23 -40.64
C GLU A 485 36.37 4.66 -40.27
N SER A 486 35.98 5.46 -41.27
CA SER A 486 35.42 6.78 -41.01
C SER A 486 34.00 6.63 -40.45
N ALA A 487 33.83 6.93 -39.17
CA ALA A 487 32.51 6.99 -38.55
C ALA A 487 31.62 8.03 -39.26
N GLY A 488 30.46 7.57 -39.74
CA GLY A 488 29.45 8.45 -40.33
C GLY A 488 28.93 9.47 -39.31
N ARG A 489 28.56 10.67 -39.78
CA ARG A 489 27.90 11.67 -38.92
C ARG A 489 26.47 11.22 -38.62
N VAL A 490 26.13 11.14 -37.34
CA VAL A 490 24.77 10.88 -36.86
C VAL A 490 24.09 12.20 -36.57
N ALA A 491 22.94 12.43 -37.21
CA ALA A 491 22.17 13.65 -37.00
C ALA A 491 21.60 13.69 -35.58
N THR A 492 21.86 14.79 -34.86
CA THR A 492 21.29 14.97 -33.51
C THR A 492 19.80 15.31 -33.61
N PRO A 493 18.92 14.60 -32.88
CA PRO A 493 17.48 14.86 -32.92
C PRO A 493 17.15 16.33 -32.62
N PRO A 494 16.32 16.99 -33.45
CA PRO A 494 15.96 18.39 -33.26
C PRO A 494 15.05 18.53 -32.04
N ARG A 495 15.16 19.65 -31.33
CA ARG A 495 14.26 19.95 -30.20
C ARG A 495 12.88 20.28 -30.75
N TYR A 496 11.93 19.37 -30.57
CA TYR A 496 10.53 19.55 -30.94
C TYR A 496 9.67 19.82 -29.71
N ARG A 497 9.02 20.99 -29.67
CA ARG A 497 8.18 21.44 -28.54
C ARG A 497 6.92 22.14 -29.08
N PRO A 498 5.98 21.40 -29.69
CA PRO A 498 4.74 21.98 -30.18
C PRO A 498 3.90 22.49 -29.00
N GLN A 499 3.06 23.50 -29.26
CA GLN A 499 2.08 23.99 -28.30
C GLN A 499 0.70 23.52 -28.72
N LEU A 500 0.01 22.77 -27.85
CA LEU A 500 -1.39 22.41 -28.08
C LEU A 500 -2.31 23.62 -27.87
N ARG A 501 -3.36 23.70 -28.69
CA ARG A 501 -4.44 24.70 -28.62
C ARG A 501 -5.47 24.31 -27.57
N GLN A 502 -5.83 23.04 -27.47
CA GLN A 502 -6.75 22.52 -26.46
C GLN A 502 -5.96 22.21 -25.19
N ARG A 503 -6.33 22.86 -24.10
CA ARG A 503 -5.74 22.71 -22.76
C ARG A 503 -6.84 22.85 -21.71
N PRO A 504 -6.71 22.19 -20.55
CA PRO A 504 -5.61 21.32 -20.12
C PRO A 504 -5.60 19.93 -20.78
N ILE A 505 -4.46 19.25 -20.77
CA ILE A 505 -4.30 17.86 -21.24
C ILE A 505 -4.31 16.96 -20.02
N THR A 506 -5.02 15.84 -20.10
CA THR A 506 -4.93 14.77 -19.12
C THR A 506 -4.10 13.61 -19.68
N GLN A 507 -3.37 12.93 -18.81
CA GLN A 507 -2.69 11.67 -19.14
C GLN A 507 -3.54 10.52 -18.64
N VAL A 508 -3.66 9.47 -19.43
CA VAL A 508 -4.44 8.28 -19.09
C VAL A 508 -3.48 7.15 -18.77
N ALA A 509 -3.64 6.53 -17.60
CA ALA A 509 -2.92 5.31 -17.26
C ALA A 509 -3.58 4.11 -17.92
N GLY A 510 -2.76 3.18 -18.43
CA GLY A 510 -3.24 1.91 -18.96
C GLY A 510 -4.09 1.17 -17.93
N TYR A 511 -5.10 0.45 -18.41
CA TYR A 511 -5.97 -0.36 -17.57
C TYR A 511 -6.30 -1.66 -18.30
N SER A 512 -6.24 -2.77 -17.57
CA SER A 512 -6.64 -4.08 -18.07
C SER A 512 -7.86 -4.58 -17.29
N SER A 513 -8.91 -4.96 -18.02
CA SER A 513 -10.14 -5.51 -17.45
C SER A 513 -9.97 -6.88 -16.79
N ASP A 514 -8.84 -7.54 -17.04
CA ASP A 514 -8.53 -8.87 -16.49
C ASP A 514 -7.92 -8.80 -15.09
N GLN A 515 -7.49 -7.61 -14.66
CA GLN A 515 -6.88 -7.38 -13.36
C GLN A 515 -7.94 -7.15 -12.25
N PRO A 516 -7.64 -7.45 -10.98
CA PRO A 516 -8.52 -7.15 -9.84
C PRO A 516 -9.00 -5.69 -9.79
N ALA A 517 -10.16 -5.44 -9.19
CA ALA A 517 -10.71 -4.09 -9.05
C ALA A 517 -9.79 -3.13 -8.27
N ALA A 518 -9.00 -3.64 -7.33
CA ALA A 518 -7.99 -2.88 -6.60
C ALA A 518 -6.91 -2.29 -7.55
N GLU A 519 -6.56 -3.00 -8.62
CA GLU A 519 -5.56 -2.53 -9.59
C GLU A 519 -6.09 -1.42 -10.50
N ALA A 520 -7.41 -1.17 -10.52
CA ALA A 520 -7.95 -0.06 -11.30
C ALA A 520 -7.36 1.30 -10.86
N PHE A 521 -6.89 1.43 -9.61
CA PHE A 521 -6.26 2.63 -9.08
C PHE A 521 -4.74 2.50 -8.88
N ALA A 522 -4.16 1.38 -9.27
CA ALA A 522 -2.73 1.16 -9.25
C ALA A 522 -2.20 1.25 -10.68
N TRP A 523 -1.17 2.07 -10.90
CA TRP A 523 -0.51 2.13 -12.19
C TRP A 523 0.98 2.38 -12.00
N GLU A 524 1.76 1.66 -12.79
CA GLU A 524 3.13 2.03 -13.10
C GLU A 524 3.06 2.88 -14.37
N MET A 525 3.50 4.13 -14.28
CA MET A 525 3.65 4.99 -15.46
C MET A 525 5.03 4.70 -16.03
N ASP A 526 5.09 3.88 -17.10
CA ASP A 526 6.31 3.62 -17.88
C ASP A 526 6.94 4.90 -18.47
#